data_AF-A0A5P5ZJ25-F1
#
_entry.id   AF-A0A5P5ZJ25-F1
#
_cell.length_a   1.000
_cell.length_b   1.000
_cell.length_c   1.000
_cell.angle_alpha   90.00
_cell.angle_beta   90.00
_cell.angle_gamma   90.00
#
_symmetry.space_group_name_H-M   'P 1'
#
loop_
_entity.id
_entity.type
_entity.pdbx_description
1 polymer ?
#
loop_
_entity_poly.entity_id
_entity_poly.type
_entity_poly.pdbx_seq_one_letter_code
_entity_poly.pdbx_strand_id
1 'polypeptide(L)'
;MKSRFKWVTAIIAVLVSLIIGFNFNNQQTLAAKKDPNVLKIGMEANYPPYNWTQTNNANGAIPIEGSHTYANGYDVKIANIIGKRLGRKVVVVKTEWDGLLPALTSGKIDLIIAGMSPTAQRRKAINFSKPYRQGTFVVLTKNSSKYANAKTLNDFKGAKLTAQQGTVHYELIKQLKGAHREPAMRDFAAMRQSLISGTIDGYVAENTEAESLKMVYPNAKAITISKMPGFHVSKDESTTSIGIDKKNKQLLNDVNKILATIPNNKRNKLMSQAVRQQPNSGNSTSKGAKKENWIVSTVKQYGGMIIGGVGMTLLLALVGTIIGFIIGLLVSIVRTIPTPSTRYKNWLLNFIKWLLSVYVEIFRGTPMMVQAAAIYYGIAQFWHINLNRTVAALFIVSINTGAYLAEVIRGGITSTPEGQFEAASALGMTHTQSMWHIILPQAIKNCLPSITNEFIVNIKDTSVLSIISVSELFFVGSTIASQTFQFFPTYLMISVIYLVLTFTVTEIFNFIEKKLIGDKNYNLNTNQIQVSTAKDAGANN
;
A
#
# COMPACT_ATOMS: atom_id res chain seq x y z
N MET A 1 -2.64 -43.61 -10.99
CA MET A 1 -2.55 -42.13 -10.77
C MET A 1 -2.28 -41.66 -9.32
N LYS A 2 -2.36 -42.50 -8.27
CA LYS A 2 -2.20 -42.08 -6.86
C LYS A 2 -0.77 -41.68 -6.42
N SER A 3 0.27 -42.01 -7.17
CA SER A 3 1.69 -41.78 -6.77
C SER A 3 2.25 -40.41 -7.20
N ARG A 4 1.77 -39.84 -8.33
CA ARG A 4 2.38 -38.63 -8.92
C ARG A 4 1.93 -37.30 -8.31
N PHE A 5 0.91 -37.30 -7.44
CA PHE A 5 0.46 -36.10 -6.73
C PHE A 5 1.12 -35.89 -5.36
N LYS A 6 1.85 -36.88 -4.83
CA LYS A 6 2.45 -36.82 -3.49
C LYS A 6 3.46 -35.67 -3.33
N TRP A 7 4.16 -35.30 -4.40
CA TRP A 7 5.11 -34.17 -4.39
C TRP A 7 4.42 -32.81 -4.45
N VAL A 8 3.30 -32.69 -5.16
CA VAL A 8 2.49 -31.47 -5.18
C VAL A 8 1.83 -31.27 -3.82
N THR A 9 1.30 -32.34 -3.22
CA THR A 9 0.80 -32.27 -1.84
C THR A 9 1.92 -32.02 -0.82
N ALA A 10 3.15 -32.47 -1.08
CA ALA A 10 4.30 -32.17 -0.21
C ALA A 10 4.76 -30.71 -0.34
N ILE A 11 4.76 -30.12 -1.54
CA ILE A 11 5.02 -28.69 -1.74
C ILE A 11 3.91 -27.86 -1.11
N ILE A 12 2.64 -28.21 -1.34
CA ILE A 12 1.51 -27.55 -0.68
C ILE A 12 1.60 -27.73 0.84
N ALA A 13 1.99 -28.90 1.35
CA ALA A 13 2.18 -29.13 2.78
C ALA A 13 3.35 -28.34 3.35
N VAL A 14 4.47 -28.17 2.62
CA VAL A 14 5.60 -27.32 3.00
C VAL A 14 5.21 -25.84 2.98
N LEU A 15 4.43 -25.40 1.99
CA LEU A 15 3.91 -24.04 1.90
C LEU A 15 2.86 -23.77 3.00
N VAL A 16 2.00 -24.75 3.30
CA VAL A 16 1.04 -24.71 4.42
C VAL A 16 1.76 -24.76 5.76
N SER A 17 2.86 -25.50 5.90
CA SER A 17 3.68 -25.48 7.11
C SER A 17 4.59 -24.25 7.22
N LEU A 18 4.87 -23.53 6.13
CA LEU A 18 5.41 -22.16 6.17
C LEU A 18 4.34 -21.14 6.60
N ILE A 19 3.08 -21.35 6.21
CA ILE A 19 1.92 -20.58 6.69
C ILE A 19 1.66 -20.83 8.18
N ILE A 20 1.82 -22.06 8.66
CA ILE A 20 1.62 -22.44 10.08
C ILE A 20 2.87 -22.16 10.93
N GLY A 21 4.08 -22.26 10.35
CA GLY A 21 5.37 -22.03 11.00
C GLY A 21 5.72 -20.55 11.17
N PHE A 22 5.08 -19.67 10.40
CA PHE A 22 4.92 -18.29 10.84
C PHE A 22 3.95 -18.30 12.01
N ASN A 23 4.44 -17.98 13.21
CA ASN A 23 3.64 -17.81 14.41
C ASN A 23 2.41 -16.93 14.10
N PHE A 24 1.29 -17.55 13.73
CA PHE A 24 -0.04 -17.06 14.03
C PHE A 24 -0.13 -17.13 15.54
N ASN A 25 0.52 -16.16 16.19
CA ASN A 25 0.40 -15.99 17.60
C ASN A 25 -1.09 -15.89 17.87
N ASN A 26 -1.56 -16.77 18.74
CA ASN A 26 -2.95 -17.15 18.93
C ASN A 26 -3.79 -16.03 19.60
N GLN A 27 -3.52 -14.76 19.27
CA GLN A 27 -4.44 -13.67 19.51
C GLN A 27 -5.48 -13.67 18.40
N GLN A 28 -6.43 -14.58 18.60
CA GLN A 28 -7.80 -14.58 18.12
C GLN A 28 -8.21 -13.37 17.29
N THR A 29 -8.83 -13.69 16.16
CA THR A 29 -9.83 -12.95 15.39
C THR A 29 -11.06 -12.50 16.23
N LEU A 30 -10.86 -12.13 17.49
CA LEU A 30 -11.77 -11.29 18.25
C LEU A 30 -11.38 -9.84 17.94
N ALA A 31 -12.37 -8.97 17.75
CA ALA A 31 -12.16 -7.54 17.56
C ALA A 31 -11.03 -7.06 18.48
N ALA A 32 -9.90 -6.62 17.91
CA ALA A 32 -8.72 -6.26 18.68
C ALA A 32 -9.13 -5.23 19.74
N LYS A 33 -9.32 -5.69 20.99
CA LYS A 33 -9.77 -4.83 22.08
C LYS A 33 -8.67 -3.79 22.22
N LYS A 34 -9.05 -2.53 22.02
CA LYS A 34 -8.12 -1.39 22.04
C LYS A 34 -7.37 -1.43 23.37
N ASP A 35 -6.09 -1.76 23.34
CA ASP A 35 -5.26 -1.82 24.55
C ASP A 35 -5.19 -0.40 25.14
N PRO A 36 -5.82 -0.16 26.30
CA PRO A 36 -5.87 1.18 26.89
C PRO A 36 -4.46 1.67 27.27
N ASN A 37 -3.48 0.76 27.45
CA ASN A 37 -2.12 1.10 27.80
C ASN A 37 -1.27 1.53 26.60
N VAL A 38 -1.76 1.32 25.36
CA VAL A 38 -1.01 1.67 24.14
C VAL A 38 -1.67 2.85 23.44
N LEU A 39 -0.91 3.92 23.24
CA LEU A 39 -1.31 5.10 22.47
C LEU A 39 -0.83 4.95 21.02
N LYS A 40 -1.77 4.76 20.08
CA LYS A 40 -1.46 4.59 18.65
C LYS A 40 -1.41 5.93 17.94
N ILE A 41 -0.27 6.26 17.33
CA ILE A 41 -0.07 7.54 16.65
C ILE A 41 0.04 7.31 15.14
N GLY A 42 -0.86 7.93 14.37
CA GLY A 42 -0.77 7.96 12.92
C GLY A 42 0.19 9.04 12.43
N MET A 43 1.13 8.65 11.57
CA MET A 43 2.01 9.54 10.81
C MET A 43 2.58 8.81 9.58
N GLU A 44 3.06 9.56 8.60
CA GLU A 44 3.66 8.98 7.38
C GLU A 44 4.98 8.28 7.66
N ALA A 45 5.70 8.73 8.68
CA ALA A 45 7.10 8.39 8.93
C ALA A 45 7.96 8.57 7.66
N ASN A 46 7.65 9.63 6.89
CA ASN A 46 8.26 9.96 5.60
C ASN A 46 8.36 11.47 5.32
N TYR A 47 8.26 12.30 6.36
CA TYR A 47 8.32 13.76 6.28
C TYR A 47 9.37 14.34 7.26
N PRO A 48 10.68 14.12 7.03
CA PRO A 48 11.73 14.74 7.84
C PRO A 48 11.68 16.28 7.72
N PRO A 49 11.82 17.04 8.81
CA PRO A 49 12.29 16.64 10.14
C PRO A 49 11.14 16.32 11.11
N TYR A 50 9.89 16.36 10.65
CA TYR A 50 8.71 16.09 11.46
C TYR A 50 8.65 14.62 11.87
N ASN A 51 8.70 13.70 10.92
CA ASN A 51 8.69 12.27 11.19
C ASN A 51 9.38 11.50 10.04
N TRP A 52 10.22 10.52 10.35
CA TRP A 52 10.85 9.62 9.36
C TRP A 52 10.99 8.21 9.93
N THR A 53 11.19 7.23 9.06
CA THR A 53 11.48 5.85 9.44
C THR A 53 13.00 5.64 9.59
N GLN A 54 13.44 4.85 10.57
CA GLN A 54 14.83 4.43 10.75
C GLN A 54 14.89 2.96 11.23
N THR A 55 16.04 2.33 11.08
CA THR A 55 16.21 0.88 11.35
C THR A 55 16.56 0.54 12.80
N ASN A 56 16.85 1.54 13.63
CA ASN A 56 17.23 1.36 15.03
C ASN A 56 16.41 2.25 15.98
N ASN A 57 16.47 1.98 17.27
CA ASN A 57 15.74 2.71 18.31
C ASN A 57 16.47 3.97 18.83
N ALA A 58 17.53 4.43 18.15
CA ALA A 58 18.35 5.54 18.62
C ALA A 58 17.58 6.87 18.64
N ASN A 59 18.06 7.83 19.42
CA ASN A 59 17.54 9.20 19.49
C ASN A 59 16.06 9.32 19.92
N GLY A 60 15.56 8.35 20.70
CA GLY A 60 14.19 8.34 21.21
C GLY A 60 13.16 7.89 20.18
N ALA A 61 13.55 7.07 19.22
CA ALA A 61 12.65 6.55 18.20
C ALA A 61 11.59 5.59 18.81
N ILE A 62 10.40 5.59 18.22
CA ILE A 62 9.22 4.82 18.66
C ILE A 62 9.01 3.66 17.68
N PRO A 63 8.71 2.43 18.15
CA PRO A 63 8.46 1.31 17.26
C PRO A 63 7.28 1.58 16.32
N ILE A 64 7.43 1.19 15.05
CA ILE A 64 6.34 1.20 14.06
C ILE A 64 5.63 -0.16 14.10
N GLU A 65 4.34 -0.14 14.41
CA GLU A 65 3.48 -1.33 14.49
C GLU A 65 3.58 -2.14 13.19
N GLY A 66 3.69 -3.46 13.32
CA GLY A 66 3.75 -4.37 12.17
C GLY A 66 5.07 -4.33 11.41
N SER A 67 6.14 -3.79 12.01
CA SER A 67 7.48 -3.77 11.41
C SER A 67 8.58 -3.89 12.48
N HIS A 68 9.80 -4.18 12.04
CA HIS A 68 11.02 -4.11 12.87
C HIS A 68 11.70 -2.73 12.81
N THR A 69 10.97 -1.70 12.37
CA THR A 69 11.50 -0.34 12.18
C THR A 69 10.94 0.64 13.21
N TYR A 70 11.57 1.81 13.30
CA TYR A 70 11.22 2.83 14.27
C TYR A 70 10.95 4.16 13.57
N ALA A 71 10.00 4.92 14.09
CA ALA A 71 9.75 6.30 13.69
C ALA A 71 10.57 7.24 14.57
N ASN A 72 11.15 8.28 13.97
CA ASN A 72 11.82 9.36 14.71
C ASN A 72 11.47 10.72 14.12
N GLY A 73 11.78 11.81 14.84
CA GLY A 73 11.54 13.18 14.41
C GLY A 73 10.85 14.04 15.46
N TYR A 74 10.55 15.28 15.09
CA TYR A 74 9.91 16.23 15.97
C TYR A 74 8.53 15.75 16.47
N ASP A 75 7.70 15.24 15.57
CA ASP A 75 6.37 14.69 15.90
C ASP A 75 6.49 13.51 16.86
N VAL A 76 7.49 12.65 16.65
CA VAL A 76 7.78 11.50 17.51
C VAL A 76 8.20 11.95 18.91
N LYS A 77 9.02 13.00 19.01
CA LYS A 77 9.40 13.58 20.31
C LYS A 77 8.20 14.15 21.07
N ILE A 78 7.28 14.81 20.36
CA ILE A 78 6.02 15.28 20.94
C ILE A 78 5.14 14.10 21.37
N ALA A 79 5.03 13.07 20.53
CA ALA A 79 4.29 11.84 20.83
C ALA A 79 4.81 11.14 22.09
N ASN A 80 6.14 11.01 22.24
CA ASN A 80 6.78 10.46 23.44
C ASN A 80 6.45 11.25 24.71
N ILE A 81 6.46 12.59 24.64
CA ILE A 81 6.09 13.43 25.79
C ILE A 81 4.63 13.19 26.18
N ILE A 82 3.74 13.12 25.19
CA ILE A 82 2.31 12.86 25.40
C ILE A 82 2.11 11.47 26.02
N GLY A 83 2.66 10.42 25.43
CA GLY A 83 2.55 9.05 25.96
C GLY A 83 3.07 8.93 27.39
N LYS A 84 4.25 9.48 27.68
CA LYS A 84 4.84 9.47 29.02
C LYS A 84 3.94 10.16 30.05
N ARG A 85 3.32 11.30 29.70
CA ARG A 85 2.43 12.04 30.59
C ARG A 85 1.06 11.38 30.77
N LEU A 86 0.61 10.63 29.77
CA LEU A 86 -0.62 9.83 29.84
C LEU A 86 -0.39 8.46 30.49
N GLY A 87 0.85 8.06 30.80
CA GLY A 87 1.17 6.73 31.28
C GLY A 87 0.94 5.62 30.23
N ARG A 88 0.95 5.95 28.93
CA ARG A 88 0.68 5.02 27.83
C ARG A 88 1.93 4.79 26.99
N LYS A 89 2.19 3.52 26.64
CA LYS A 89 3.23 3.14 25.68
C LYS A 89 2.85 3.66 24.30
N VAL A 90 3.75 4.38 23.65
CA VAL A 90 3.49 4.91 22.31
C VAL A 90 3.92 3.90 21.25
N VAL A 91 3.08 3.73 20.23
CA VAL A 91 3.41 2.97 19.03
C VAL A 91 2.98 3.79 17.82
N VAL A 92 3.84 3.84 16.79
CA VAL A 92 3.50 4.51 15.53
C VAL A 92 2.79 3.55 14.59
N VAL A 93 1.66 3.98 14.05
CA VAL A 93 1.00 3.34 12.93
C VAL A 93 1.36 4.16 11.70
N LYS A 94 2.28 3.61 10.91
CA LYS A 94 2.77 4.28 9.70
C LYS A 94 1.67 4.31 8.66
N THR A 95 1.21 5.49 8.25
CA THR A 95 0.06 5.66 7.37
C THR A 95 0.30 6.80 6.39
N GLU A 96 0.06 6.53 5.10
CA GLU A 96 0.13 7.54 4.06
C GLU A 96 -0.83 8.69 4.34
N TRP A 97 -0.52 9.89 3.84
CA TRP A 97 -1.25 11.12 4.15
C TRP A 97 -2.78 10.97 4.07
N ASP A 98 -3.27 10.43 2.95
CA ASP A 98 -4.69 10.28 2.67
C ASP A 98 -5.37 9.25 3.58
N GLY A 99 -4.61 8.30 4.13
CA GLY A 99 -5.08 7.28 5.07
C GLY A 99 -5.19 7.77 6.52
N LEU A 100 -4.61 8.92 6.89
CA LEU A 100 -4.55 9.38 8.28
C LEU A 100 -5.92 9.72 8.85
N LEU A 101 -6.74 10.48 8.11
CA LEU A 101 -8.09 10.84 8.54
C LEU A 101 -8.98 9.60 8.70
N PRO A 102 -9.10 8.72 7.69
CA PRO A 102 -9.85 7.47 7.81
C PRO A 102 -9.35 6.58 8.95
N ALA A 103 -8.03 6.47 9.16
CA ALA A 103 -7.46 5.69 10.26
C ALA A 103 -7.89 6.24 11.63
N LEU A 104 -7.97 7.57 11.78
CA LEU A 104 -8.40 8.20 13.02
C LEU A 104 -9.90 8.00 13.26
N THR A 105 -10.75 8.29 12.27
CA THR A 105 -12.21 8.21 12.41
C THR A 105 -12.74 6.79 12.54
N SER A 106 -11.99 5.81 12.01
CA SER A 106 -12.27 4.37 12.22
C SER A 106 -11.70 3.82 13.53
N GLY A 107 -10.94 4.61 14.29
CA GLY A 107 -10.37 4.21 15.58
C GLY A 107 -9.13 3.31 15.48
N LYS A 108 -8.51 3.19 14.31
CA LYS A 108 -7.23 2.47 14.11
C LYS A 108 -6.07 3.16 14.81
N ILE A 109 -6.13 4.49 14.89
CA ILE A 109 -5.18 5.34 15.61
C ILE A 109 -5.91 6.22 16.63
N ASP A 110 -5.19 6.66 17.66
CA ASP A 110 -5.70 7.56 18.69
C ASP A 110 -5.50 9.03 18.35
N LEU A 111 -4.34 9.35 17.76
CA LEU A 111 -3.90 10.70 17.45
C LEU A 111 -3.24 10.72 16.07
N ILE A 112 -3.43 11.81 15.32
CA ILE A 112 -2.60 12.15 14.16
C ILE A 112 -1.56 13.19 14.61
N ILE A 113 -0.29 12.81 14.60
CA ILE A 113 0.84 13.73 14.87
C ILE A 113 1.77 13.66 13.66
N ALA A 114 1.43 14.43 12.63
CA ALA A 114 2.02 14.29 11.30
C ALA A 114 2.16 15.63 10.57
N GLY A 115 2.56 16.70 11.27
CA GLY A 115 2.69 18.01 10.62
C GLY A 115 1.36 18.62 10.12
N MET A 116 0.21 18.22 10.68
CA MET A 116 -1.10 18.54 10.10
C MET A 116 -1.62 19.94 10.47
N SER A 117 -1.97 20.74 9.45
CA SER A 117 -2.71 22.00 9.64
C SER A 117 -4.21 21.76 9.90
N PRO A 118 -4.83 22.46 10.87
CA PRO A 118 -6.24 22.34 11.23
C PRO A 118 -7.15 23.14 10.29
N THR A 119 -7.27 22.69 9.03
CA THR A 119 -8.12 23.37 8.04
C THR A 119 -9.60 23.29 8.42
N ALA A 120 -10.40 24.26 7.94
CA ALA A 120 -11.85 24.27 8.17
C ALA A 120 -12.52 22.97 7.69
N GLN A 121 -12.07 22.42 6.56
CA GLN A 121 -12.55 21.14 6.05
C GLN A 121 -12.25 19.98 7.01
N ARG A 122 -11.02 19.88 7.54
CA ARG A 122 -10.66 18.81 8.48
C ARG A 122 -11.39 18.93 9.81
N ARG A 123 -11.65 20.15 10.29
CA ARG A 123 -12.46 20.39 11.51
C ARG A 123 -13.90 19.88 11.39
N LYS A 124 -14.42 19.72 10.16
CA LYS A 124 -15.71 19.05 9.94
C LYS A 124 -15.64 17.55 10.25
N ALA A 125 -14.49 16.91 10.09
CA ALA A 125 -14.30 15.48 10.33
C ALA A 125 -13.75 15.16 11.73
N ILE A 126 -12.75 15.90 12.21
CA ILE A 126 -11.98 15.59 13.43
C ILE A 126 -11.81 16.82 14.33
N ASN A 127 -11.45 16.60 15.60
CA ASN A 127 -10.99 17.65 16.50
C ASN A 127 -9.50 17.91 16.32
N PHE A 128 -9.05 19.12 16.71
CA PHE A 128 -7.63 19.46 16.75
C PHE A 128 -7.23 20.01 18.11
N SER A 129 -6.04 19.65 18.56
CA SER A 129 -5.40 20.25 19.73
C SER A 129 -5.09 21.73 19.53
N LYS A 130 -4.68 22.40 20.61
CA LYS A 130 -3.90 23.63 20.54
C LYS A 130 -2.62 23.38 19.74
N PRO A 131 -2.11 24.39 19.03
CA PRO A 131 -0.97 24.19 18.15
C PRO A 131 0.29 23.82 18.92
N TYR A 132 1.00 22.80 18.43
CA TYR A 132 2.31 22.43 18.94
C TYR A 132 3.44 23.09 18.15
N ARG A 133 3.15 23.65 16.97
CA ARG A 133 4.07 24.47 16.18
C ARG A 133 3.31 25.52 15.39
N GLN A 134 3.98 26.64 15.11
CA GLN A 134 3.54 27.65 14.15
C GLN A 134 4.59 27.74 13.05
N GLY A 135 4.13 27.79 11.81
CA GLY A 135 4.99 27.85 10.62
C GLY A 135 4.72 29.08 9.80
N THR A 136 5.69 29.44 8.97
CA THR A 136 5.49 30.36 7.85
C THR A 136 5.68 29.58 6.56
N PHE A 137 5.00 29.99 5.50
CA PHE A 137 5.10 29.35 4.19
C PHE A 137 6.22 29.98 3.36
N VAL A 138 6.87 29.12 2.60
CA VAL A 138 7.95 29.46 1.67
C VAL A 138 7.71 28.80 0.32
N VAL A 139 8.25 29.40 -0.74
CA VAL A 139 8.54 28.67 -1.98
C VAL A 139 9.97 28.18 -1.90
N LEU A 140 10.16 26.86 -2.00
CA LEU A 140 11.47 26.24 -2.11
C LEU A 140 11.86 26.11 -3.57
N THR A 141 13.03 26.64 -3.91
CA THR A 141 13.57 26.68 -5.27
C THR A 141 15.08 26.39 -5.27
N LYS A 142 15.68 26.25 -6.45
CA LYS A 142 17.15 26.20 -6.58
C LYS A 142 17.72 27.60 -6.41
N ASN A 143 18.91 27.71 -5.83
CA ASN A 143 19.60 29.00 -5.73
C ASN A 143 19.90 29.62 -7.11
N SER A 144 20.08 28.80 -8.15
CA SER A 144 20.25 29.24 -9.54
C SER A 144 18.95 29.59 -10.28
N SER A 145 17.79 29.40 -9.65
CA SER A 145 16.50 29.69 -10.28
C SER A 145 16.30 31.18 -10.48
N LYS A 146 15.70 31.57 -11.61
CA LYS A 146 15.29 32.97 -11.86
C LYS A 146 14.33 33.53 -10.79
N TYR A 147 13.64 32.64 -10.06
CA TYR A 147 12.72 33.01 -8.99
C TYR A 147 13.40 33.14 -7.61
N ALA A 148 14.70 32.80 -7.47
CA ALA A 148 15.41 32.74 -6.19
C ALA A 148 15.41 34.06 -5.38
N ASN A 149 15.18 35.19 -6.07
CA ASN A 149 15.15 36.53 -5.50
C ASN A 149 13.76 37.18 -5.54
N ALA A 150 12.69 36.41 -5.75
CA ALA A 150 11.33 36.90 -5.74
C ALA A 150 10.99 37.63 -4.43
N LYS A 151 10.40 38.82 -4.55
CA LYS A 151 9.97 39.71 -3.46
C LYS A 151 8.46 39.91 -3.43
N THR A 152 7.78 39.70 -4.55
CA THR A 152 6.33 39.87 -4.69
C THR A 152 5.66 38.58 -5.17
N LEU A 153 4.35 38.46 -4.95
CA LEU A 153 3.57 37.31 -5.41
C LEU A 153 3.51 37.18 -6.94
N ASN A 154 3.73 38.28 -7.67
CA ASN A 154 3.74 38.31 -9.14
C ASN A 154 5.07 37.83 -9.74
N ASP A 155 6.14 37.81 -8.94
CA ASP A 155 7.47 37.44 -9.42
C ASP A 155 7.55 35.95 -9.81
N PHE A 156 6.58 35.15 -9.38
CA PHE A 156 6.43 33.73 -9.73
C PHE A 156 5.68 33.50 -11.05
N LYS A 157 5.45 34.55 -11.85
CA LYS A 157 4.79 34.40 -13.16
C LYS A 157 5.57 33.43 -14.05
N GLY A 158 4.89 32.39 -14.52
CA GLY A 158 5.45 31.30 -15.32
C GLY A 158 6.21 30.24 -14.51
N ALA A 159 6.24 30.31 -13.17
CA ALA A 159 6.91 29.30 -12.35
C ALA A 159 6.08 28.02 -12.31
N LYS A 160 6.70 26.87 -12.58
CA LYS A 160 6.11 25.55 -12.36
C LYS A 160 6.17 25.21 -10.87
N LEU A 161 5.04 25.37 -10.18
CA LEU A 161 4.92 25.18 -8.74
C LEU A 161 3.97 24.04 -8.39
N THR A 162 4.37 23.23 -7.41
CA THR A 162 3.51 22.18 -6.83
C THR A 162 3.53 22.27 -5.29
N ALA A 163 2.73 21.41 -4.66
CA ALA A 163 2.78 21.11 -3.23
C ALA A 163 2.17 19.72 -2.99
N GLN A 164 2.16 19.27 -1.72
CA GLN A 164 1.58 17.98 -1.39
C GLN A 164 0.05 17.98 -1.58
N GLN A 165 -0.47 16.88 -2.14
CA GLN A 165 -1.90 16.68 -2.37
C GLN A 165 -2.70 16.77 -1.05
N GLY A 166 -3.87 17.41 -1.12
CA GLY A 166 -4.77 17.53 0.03
C GLY A 166 -4.23 18.42 1.16
N THR A 167 -3.29 19.34 0.88
CA THR A 167 -2.73 20.27 1.87
C THR A 167 -3.07 21.74 1.57
N VAL A 168 -2.96 22.58 2.60
CA VAL A 168 -3.12 24.04 2.46
C VAL A 168 -2.08 24.60 1.48
N HIS A 169 -0.86 24.05 1.49
CA HIS A 169 0.23 24.46 0.60
C HIS A 169 -0.16 24.46 -0.87
N TYR A 170 -0.90 23.43 -1.29
CA TYR A 170 -1.34 23.32 -2.67
C TYR A 170 -2.35 24.38 -3.05
N GLU A 171 -3.20 24.78 -2.11
CA GLU A 171 -4.17 25.87 -2.29
C GLU A 171 -3.50 27.25 -2.28
N LEU A 172 -2.44 27.43 -1.48
CA LEU A 172 -1.69 28.69 -1.40
C LEU A 172 -1.00 29.08 -2.73
N ILE A 173 -0.73 28.12 -3.61
CA ILE A 173 -0.19 28.41 -4.96
C ILE A 173 -1.12 29.32 -5.75
N LYS A 174 -2.45 29.27 -5.53
CA LYS A 174 -3.43 30.13 -6.23
C LYS A 174 -3.20 31.62 -5.98
N GLN A 175 -2.50 31.98 -4.91
CA GLN A 175 -2.18 33.38 -4.58
C GLN A 175 -0.93 33.88 -5.33
N LEU A 176 -0.12 32.98 -5.90
CA LEU A 176 1.08 33.30 -6.68
C LEU A 176 0.66 33.58 -8.13
N LYS A 177 0.34 34.84 -8.41
CA LYS A 177 -0.31 35.24 -9.66
C LYS A 177 0.55 34.88 -10.88
N GLY A 178 -0.04 34.13 -11.79
CA GLY A 178 0.59 33.71 -13.04
C GLY A 178 1.55 32.51 -12.90
N ALA A 179 1.69 31.91 -11.72
CA ALA A 179 2.40 30.64 -11.59
C ALA A 179 1.61 29.49 -12.22
N HIS A 180 2.31 28.54 -12.83
CA HIS A 180 1.74 27.29 -13.32
C HIS A 180 1.60 26.32 -12.14
N ARG A 181 0.36 26.04 -11.76
CA ARG A 181 0.05 25.07 -10.70
C ARG A 181 0.10 23.66 -11.27
N GLU A 182 1.23 23.01 -11.09
CA GLU A 182 1.47 21.63 -11.51
C GLU A 182 0.59 20.64 -10.70
N PRO A 183 0.41 19.40 -11.18
CA PRO A 183 -0.26 18.36 -10.40
C PRO A 183 0.35 18.22 -9.01
N ALA A 184 -0.51 18.08 -8.00
CA ALA A 184 -0.07 17.88 -6.63
C ALA A 184 0.70 16.57 -6.51
N MET A 185 1.75 16.57 -5.69
CA MET A 185 2.57 15.38 -5.45
C MET A 185 2.15 14.69 -4.16
N ARG A 186 2.43 13.38 -4.07
CA ARG A 186 1.96 12.56 -2.95
C ARG A 186 2.67 12.85 -1.63
N ASP A 187 3.96 13.17 -1.69
CA ASP A 187 4.80 13.38 -0.52
C ASP A 187 5.91 14.43 -0.78
N PHE A 188 6.52 14.92 0.31
CA PHE A 188 7.58 15.92 0.24
C PHE A 188 8.87 15.41 -0.40
N ALA A 189 9.16 14.12 -0.25
CA ALA A 189 10.39 13.56 -0.79
C ALA A 189 10.35 13.54 -2.33
N ALA A 190 9.20 13.21 -2.93
CA ALA A 190 8.95 13.33 -4.35
C ALA A 190 9.09 14.79 -4.83
N MET A 191 8.55 15.76 -4.09
CA MET A 191 8.71 17.19 -4.41
C MET A 191 10.16 17.65 -4.38
N ARG A 192 10.94 17.21 -3.37
CA ARG A 192 12.37 17.49 -3.30
C ARG A 192 13.09 16.94 -4.53
N GLN A 193 12.79 15.71 -4.93
CA GLN A 193 13.40 15.08 -6.10
C GLN A 193 13.03 15.83 -7.40
N SER A 194 11.76 16.19 -7.59
CA SER A 194 11.30 16.95 -8.76
C SER A 194 11.93 18.34 -8.83
N LEU A 195 12.15 18.99 -7.68
CA LEU A 195 12.90 20.23 -7.62
C LEU A 195 14.36 19.97 -8.05
N ILE A 196 15.04 18.98 -7.46
CA ILE A 196 16.45 18.68 -7.74
C ILE A 196 16.64 18.34 -9.23
N SER A 197 15.77 17.52 -9.83
CA SER A 197 15.82 17.17 -11.26
C SER A 197 15.50 18.34 -12.19
N GLY A 198 14.87 19.41 -11.68
CA GLY A 198 14.42 20.55 -12.50
C GLY A 198 13.12 20.30 -13.24
N THR A 199 12.35 19.28 -12.84
CA THR A 199 11.00 19.02 -13.38
C THR A 199 10.02 20.13 -12.97
N ILE A 200 10.24 20.74 -11.79
CA ILE A 200 9.52 21.90 -11.27
C ILE A 200 10.49 23.03 -10.94
N ASP A 201 10.01 24.26 -10.95
CA ASP A 201 10.79 25.45 -10.56
C ASP A 201 10.81 25.64 -9.04
N GLY A 202 9.79 25.14 -8.35
CA GLY A 202 9.69 25.18 -6.90
C GLY A 202 8.46 24.48 -6.36
N TYR A 203 8.37 24.40 -5.03
CA TYR A 203 7.18 23.92 -4.36
C TYR A 203 6.90 24.72 -3.09
N VAL A 204 5.62 24.78 -2.70
CA VAL A 204 5.20 25.48 -1.49
C VAL A 204 5.30 24.55 -0.28
N ALA A 205 5.99 25.00 0.76
CA ALA A 205 6.25 24.26 1.99
C ALA A 205 6.28 25.19 3.22
N GLU A 206 6.37 24.65 4.44
CA GLU A 206 6.72 25.44 5.62
C GLU A 206 8.22 25.79 5.65
N ASN A 207 8.58 26.85 6.36
CA ASN A 207 9.97 27.23 6.63
C ASN A 207 10.79 26.11 7.29
N THR A 208 10.15 25.22 8.03
CA THR A 208 10.82 24.07 8.65
C THR A 208 11.31 23.08 7.60
N GLU A 209 10.55 22.90 6.52
CA GLU A 209 10.97 22.08 5.38
C GLU A 209 12.19 22.71 4.68
N ALA A 210 12.26 24.05 4.62
CA ALA A 210 13.43 24.75 4.10
C ALA A 210 14.72 24.41 4.87
N GLU A 211 14.64 24.39 6.21
CA GLU A 211 15.77 24.05 7.07
C GLU A 211 16.20 22.59 6.85
N SER A 212 15.23 21.68 6.74
CA SER A 212 15.49 20.27 6.45
C SER A 212 16.12 20.07 5.08
N LEU A 213 15.57 20.69 4.03
CA LEU A 213 16.08 20.53 2.67
C LEU A 213 17.52 21.04 2.55
N LYS A 214 17.86 22.17 3.16
CA LYS A 214 19.23 22.71 3.11
C LYS A 214 20.30 21.77 3.68
N MET A 215 19.94 20.91 4.63
CA MET A 215 20.87 19.92 5.19
C MET A 215 21.25 18.81 4.19
N VAL A 216 20.39 18.54 3.19
CA VAL A 216 20.60 17.47 2.21
C VAL A 216 20.86 18.00 0.80
N TYR A 217 20.43 19.23 0.53
CA TYR A 217 20.63 19.95 -0.72
C TYR A 217 21.01 21.41 -0.41
N PRO A 218 22.30 21.71 -0.18
CA PRO A 218 22.77 23.05 0.18
C PRO A 218 22.42 24.15 -0.84
N ASN A 219 22.21 23.78 -2.10
CA ASN A 219 21.80 24.68 -3.18
C ASN A 219 20.30 25.06 -3.13
N ALA A 220 19.57 24.65 -2.10
CA ALA A 220 18.19 25.08 -1.88
C ALA A 220 18.09 26.54 -1.44
N LYS A 221 17.15 27.27 -2.05
CA LYS A 221 16.76 28.62 -1.66
C LYS A 221 15.30 28.61 -1.21
N ALA A 222 15.01 29.35 -0.14
CA ALA A 222 13.67 29.50 0.40
C ALA A 222 13.24 30.97 0.31
N ILE A 223 12.10 31.21 -0.32
CA ILE A 223 11.51 32.53 -0.50
C ILE A 223 10.30 32.63 0.42
N THR A 224 10.34 33.53 1.40
CA THR A 224 9.26 33.64 2.40
C THR A 224 8.06 34.37 1.82
N ILE A 225 7.06 33.63 1.37
CA ILE A 225 5.82 34.18 0.80
C ILE A 225 4.87 34.72 1.87
N SER A 226 4.92 34.19 3.10
CA SER A 226 4.07 34.68 4.20
C SER A 226 4.30 36.14 4.61
N LYS A 227 5.42 36.74 4.20
CA LYS A 227 5.72 38.16 4.46
C LYS A 227 5.43 39.05 3.26
N MET A 228 5.00 38.49 2.13
CA MET A 228 4.73 39.26 0.92
C MET A 228 3.38 39.97 1.02
N PRO A 229 3.30 41.24 0.57
CA PRO A 229 2.03 41.96 0.51
C PRO A 229 0.98 41.19 -0.30
N GLY A 230 -0.25 41.11 0.22
CA GLY A 230 -1.37 40.42 -0.42
C GLY A 230 -1.38 38.89 -0.23
N PHE A 231 -0.42 38.31 0.51
CA PHE A 231 -0.48 36.91 0.89
C PHE A 231 -1.39 36.73 2.11
N HIS A 232 -2.37 35.86 1.98
CA HIS A 232 -3.37 35.61 3.02
C HIS A 232 -3.37 34.14 3.40
N VAL A 233 -3.18 33.86 4.69
CA VAL A 233 -3.41 32.53 5.25
C VAL A 233 -4.06 32.69 6.60
N SER A 234 -5.03 31.84 6.91
CA SER A 234 -5.69 31.91 8.21
C SER A 234 -4.70 31.54 9.32
N LYS A 235 -4.92 32.10 10.51
CA LYS A 235 -4.10 31.79 11.70
C LYS A 235 -4.09 30.28 11.98
N ASP A 236 -5.25 29.63 11.83
CA ASP A 236 -5.38 28.18 12.01
C ASP A 236 -4.52 27.41 11.00
N GLU A 237 -4.60 27.74 9.72
CA GLU A 237 -3.88 27.01 8.66
C GLU A 237 -2.35 27.20 8.69
N SER A 238 -1.87 28.29 9.30
CA SER A 238 -0.44 28.53 9.57
C SER A 238 0.11 27.82 10.82
N THR A 239 -0.70 26.98 11.45
CA THR A 239 -0.29 26.21 12.63
C THR A 239 -0.33 24.71 12.38
N THR A 240 0.47 23.99 13.16
CA THR A 240 0.50 22.54 13.21
C THR A 240 -0.15 22.06 14.49
N SER A 241 -1.15 21.19 14.38
CA SER A 241 -1.95 20.69 15.50
C SER A 241 -2.11 19.17 15.44
N ILE A 242 -2.42 18.56 16.58
CA ILE A 242 -2.65 17.11 16.68
C ILE A 242 -4.11 16.85 16.33
N GLY A 243 -4.37 15.92 15.41
CA GLY A 243 -5.73 15.47 15.08
C GLY A 243 -6.23 14.42 16.08
N ILE A 244 -7.45 14.57 16.57
CA ILE A 244 -8.11 13.66 17.52
C ILE A 244 -9.54 13.37 17.05
N ASP A 245 -10.02 12.14 17.22
CA ASP A 245 -11.39 11.79 16.85
C ASP A 245 -12.42 12.70 17.54
N LYS A 246 -13.50 13.06 16.83
CA LYS A 246 -14.54 13.97 17.33
C LYS A 246 -15.19 13.51 18.64
N LYS A 247 -15.33 12.20 18.80
CA LYS A 247 -15.97 11.56 19.95
C LYS A 247 -15.06 11.63 21.19
N ASN A 248 -13.75 11.73 21.02
CA ASN A 248 -12.79 11.65 22.14
C ASN A 248 -12.37 13.03 22.69
N LYS A 249 -13.33 13.74 23.29
CA LYS A 249 -13.10 15.06 23.92
C LYS A 249 -12.15 15.01 25.12
N GLN A 250 -12.15 13.90 25.86
CA GLN A 250 -11.27 13.74 27.03
C GLN A 250 -9.80 13.70 26.60
N LEU A 251 -9.46 12.86 25.60
CA LEU A 251 -8.09 12.80 25.08
C LEU A 251 -7.63 14.15 24.50
N LEU A 252 -8.52 14.87 23.82
CA LEU A 252 -8.25 16.23 23.34
C LEU A 252 -7.86 17.16 24.51
N ASN A 253 -8.61 17.14 25.60
CA ASN A 253 -8.35 17.97 26.78
C ASN A 253 -7.02 17.61 27.45
N ASP A 254 -6.73 16.32 27.60
CA ASP A 254 -5.49 15.84 28.21
C ASP A 254 -4.27 16.18 27.35
N VAL A 255 -4.37 15.99 26.02
CA VAL A 255 -3.34 16.41 25.07
C VAL A 255 -3.11 17.93 25.16
N ASN A 256 -4.16 18.74 25.23
CA ASN A 256 -4.04 20.19 25.36
C ASN A 256 -3.35 20.60 26.67
N LYS A 257 -3.69 19.97 27.80
CA LYS A 257 -3.01 20.19 29.09
C LYS A 257 -1.53 19.85 29.00
N ILE A 258 -1.18 18.72 28.36
CA ILE A 258 0.21 18.30 28.19
C ILE A 258 0.97 19.26 27.29
N LEU A 259 0.42 19.65 26.14
CA LEU A 259 1.07 20.58 25.21
C LEU A 259 1.36 21.94 25.86
N ALA A 260 0.48 22.40 26.77
CA ALA A 260 0.71 23.63 27.53
C ALA A 260 1.95 23.57 28.43
N THR A 261 2.36 22.38 28.88
CA THR A 261 3.58 22.18 29.68
C THR A 261 4.88 22.19 28.87
N ILE A 262 4.80 22.27 27.53
CA ILE A 262 5.97 22.26 26.64
C ILE A 262 6.24 23.70 26.17
N PRO A 263 7.18 24.43 26.78
CA PRO A 263 7.46 25.82 26.41
C PRO A 263 8.09 25.93 25.02
N ASN A 264 7.93 27.11 24.38
CA ASN A 264 8.37 27.35 23.00
C ASN A 264 9.88 27.14 22.79
N ASN A 265 10.71 27.51 23.76
CA ASN A 265 12.16 27.25 23.71
C ASN A 265 12.48 25.74 23.60
N LYS A 266 11.76 24.90 24.35
CA LYS A 266 11.88 23.44 24.30
C LYS A 266 11.37 22.90 22.97
N ARG A 267 10.23 23.40 22.47
CA ARG A 267 9.71 23.03 21.14
C ARG A 267 10.73 23.32 20.04
N ASN A 268 11.35 24.51 20.07
CA ASN A 268 12.38 24.90 19.11
C ASN A 268 13.63 24.01 19.23
N LYS A 269 14.11 23.74 20.45
CA LYS A 269 15.25 22.83 20.67
C LYS A 269 14.98 21.43 20.13
N LEU A 270 13.79 20.88 20.36
CA LEU A 270 13.40 19.55 19.85
C LEU A 270 13.40 19.52 18.32
N MET A 271 12.91 20.58 17.68
CA MET A 271 12.92 20.70 16.22
C MET A 271 14.34 20.82 15.67
N SER A 272 15.17 21.71 16.22
CA SER A 272 16.56 21.85 15.77
C SER A 272 17.35 20.55 15.94
N GLN A 273 17.09 19.79 17.00
CA GLN A 273 17.65 18.45 17.14
C GLN A 273 17.15 17.49 16.06
N ALA A 274 15.84 17.51 15.73
CA ALA A 274 15.28 16.67 14.68
C ALA A 274 15.88 16.99 13.30
N VAL A 275 16.05 18.28 12.96
CA VAL A 275 16.74 18.73 11.72
C VAL A 275 18.17 18.21 11.64
N ARG A 276 18.90 18.15 12.76
CA ARG A 276 20.27 17.60 12.80
C ARG A 276 20.32 16.07 12.74
N GLN A 277 19.28 15.39 13.24
CA GLN A 277 19.20 13.93 13.36
C GLN A 277 18.54 13.25 12.15
N GLN A 278 17.88 14.02 11.29
CA GLN A 278 17.17 13.48 10.14
C GLN A 278 18.11 12.70 9.21
N PRO A 279 17.58 11.77 8.40
CA PRO A 279 18.36 11.10 7.37
C PRO A 279 19.00 12.13 6.44
N ASN A 280 20.31 12.03 6.26
CA ASN A 280 21.05 12.80 5.30
C ASN A 280 21.84 11.83 4.41
N SER A 281 22.06 12.21 3.15
CA SER A 281 22.87 11.46 2.20
C SER A 281 24.37 11.42 2.58
N GLY A 282 24.79 12.14 3.62
CA GLY A 282 26.18 12.29 4.08
C GLY A 282 26.62 11.36 5.22
N ASN A 283 25.70 10.72 5.95
CA ASN A 283 26.07 9.88 7.10
C ASN A 283 26.56 8.47 6.72
N SER A 284 26.66 8.12 5.43
CA SER A 284 27.41 6.94 4.95
C SER A 284 28.88 7.25 4.61
N THR A 285 29.34 8.49 4.77
CA THR A 285 30.76 8.82 4.71
C THR A 285 31.31 9.01 6.12
N SER A 286 31.65 7.89 6.77
CA SER A 286 32.80 7.89 7.66
C SER A 286 33.94 8.59 6.94
N LYS A 287 34.42 9.71 7.47
CA LYS A 287 35.61 10.42 6.96
C LYS A 287 36.73 9.38 6.76
N GLY A 288 37.02 9.03 5.50
CA GLY A 288 38.05 8.05 5.13
C GLY A 288 37.58 6.75 4.47
N ALA A 289 36.29 6.46 4.37
CA ALA A 289 35.82 5.27 3.65
C ALA A 289 35.75 5.54 2.12
N LYS A 290 36.34 4.65 1.31
CA LYS A 290 36.19 4.63 -0.16
C LYS A 290 34.71 4.79 -0.51
N LYS A 291 34.39 5.55 -1.57
CA LYS A 291 33.03 5.74 -2.13
C LYS A 291 32.39 4.36 -2.35
N GLU A 292 31.70 3.83 -1.34
CA GLU A 292 31.02 2.54 -1.45
C GLU A 292 29.91 2.68 -2.50
N ASN A 293 29.71 1.63 -3.31
CA ASN A 293 28.62 1.60 -4.27
C ASN A 293 27.29 1.86 -3.52
N TRP A 294 26.44 2.73 -4.08
CA TRP A 294 25.15 3.10 -3.50
C TRP A 294 24.26 1.86 -3.25
N ILE A 295 24.38 0.81 -4.08
CA ILE A 295 23.67 -0.47 -3.89
C ILE A 295 24.13 -1.13 -2.60
N VAL A 296 25.43 -1.23 -2.40
CA VAL A 296 26.03 -1.92 -1.26
C VAL A 296 25.69 -1.22 0.05
N SER A 297 25.77 0.12 0.08
CA SER A 297 25.40 0.91 1.26
C SER A 297 23.90 0.80 1.56
N THR A 298 23.04 0.87 0.54
CA THR A 298 21.59 0.70 0.70
C THR A 298 21.25 -0.69 1.22
N VAL A 299 21.83 -1.75 0.67
CA VAL A 299 21.59 -3.13 1.10
C VAL A 299 22.12 -3.36 2.52
N LYS A 300 23.29 -2.85 2.88
CA LYS A 300 23.82 -2.96 4.26
C LYS A 300 22.91 -2.27 5.28
N GLN A 301 22.41 -1.07 4.95
CA GLN A 301 21.62 -0.27 5.87
C GLN A 301 20.15 -0.70 5.95
N TYR A 302 19.56 -1.09 4.81
CA TYR A 302 18.13 -1.32 4.66
C TYR A 302 17.77 -2.74 4.21
N GLY A 303 18.74 -3.65 4.05
CA GLY A 303 18.51 -5.02 3.58
C GLY A 303 17.50 -5.79 4.43
N GLY A 304 17.52 -5.62 5.76
CA GLY A 304 16.49 -6.19 6.64
C GLY A 304 15.08 -5.69 6.36
N MET A 305 14.93 -4.40 6.01
CA MET A 305 13.63 -3.85 5.60
C MET A 305 13.19 -4.43 4.25
N ILE A 306 14.12 -4.52 3.29
CA ILE A 306 13.85 -5.05 1.95
C ILE A 306 13.40 -6.52 2.03
N ILE A 307 14.13 -7.36 2.78
CA ILE A 307 13.79 -8.78 2.96
C ILE A 307 12.43 -8.93 3.66
N GLY A 308 12.15 -8.10 4.68
CA GLY A 308 10.84 -8.08 5.32
C GLY A 308 9.71 -7.70 4.35
N GLY A 309 9.95 -6.72 3.48
CA GLY A 309 9.02 -6.32 2.42
C GLY A 309 8.78 -7.42 1.39
N VAL A 310 9.85 -8.07 0.90
CA VAL A 310 9.78 -9.24 0.00
C VAL A 310 8.97 -10.37 0.64
N GLY A 311 9.26 -10.70 1.90
CA GLY A 311 8.56 -11.75 2.63
C GLY A 311 7.06 -11.45 2.76
N MET A 312 6.70 -10.20 3.06
CA MET A 312 5.30 -9.78 3.15
C MET A 312 4.60 -9.82 1.78
N THR A 313 5.26 -9.37 0.70
CA THR A 313 4.75 -9.46 -0.67
C THR A 313 4.45 -10.92 -1.06
N LEU A 314 5.41 -11.82 -0.84
CA LEU A 314 5.24 -13.24 -1.17
C LEU A 314 4.18 -13.91 -0.31
N LEU A 315 4.10 -13.59 0.99
CA LEU A 315 3.07 -14.11 1.89
C LEU A 315 1.68 -13.75 1.38
N LEU A 316 1.45 -12.47 1.09
CA LEU A 316 0.16 -11.99 0.60
C LEU A 316 -0.21 -12.60 -0.75
N ALA A 317 0.73 -12.63 -1.69
CA ALA A 317 0.48 -13.17 -3.02
C ALA A 317 0.21 -14.68 -2.95
N LEU A 318 0.98 -15.44 -2.18
CA LEU A 318 0.86 -16.90 -2.14
C LEU A 318 -0.42 -17.32 -1.43
N VAL A 319 -0.66 -16.82 -0.22
CA VAL A 319 -1.87 -17.14 0.55
C VAL A 319 -3.11 -16.61 -0.16
N GLY A 320 -3.01 -15.40 -0.71
CA GLY A 320 -4.01 -14.78 -1.57
C GLY A 320 -4.42 -15.69 -2.73
N THR A 321 -3.44 -16.17 -3.50
CA THR A 321 -3.69 -17.08 -4.62
C THR A 321 -4.21 -18.45 -4.19
N ILE A 322 -3.72 -19.05 -3.10
CA ILE A 322 -4.20 -20.37 -2.65
C ILE A 322 -5.67 -20.28 -2.21
N ILE A 323 -6.01 -19.32 -1.35
CA ILE A 323 -7.38 -19.15 -0.88
C ILE A 323 -8.27 -18.68 -2.03
N GLY A 324 -7.79 -17.76 -2.86
CA GLY A 324 -8.48 -17.31 -4.07
C GLY A 324 -8.77 -18.47 -5.02
N PHE A 325 -7.83 -19.39 -5.22
CA PHE A 325 -8.05 -20.59 -6.04
C PHE A 325 -9.15 -21.47 -5.47
N ILE A 326 -9.19 -21.67 -4.15
CA ILE A 326 -10.27 -22.42 -3.50
C ILE A 326 -11.62 -21.72 -3.69
N ILE A 327 -11.68 -20.39 -3.49
CA ILE A 327 -12.89 -19.60 -3.72
C ILE A 327 -13.33 -19.72 -5.18
N GLY A 328 -12.42 -19.49 -6.12
CA GLY A 328 -12.69 -19.56 -7.55
C GLY A 328 -13.16 -20.94 -8.00
N LEU A 329 -12.57 -22.01 -7.46
CA LEU A 329 -12.97 -23.38 -7.72
C LEU A 329 -14.41 -23.63 -7.25
N LEU A 330 -14.75 -23.28 -6.01
CA LEU A 330 -16.08 -23.45 -5.45
C LEU A 330 -17.14 -22.64 -6.21
N VAL A 331 -16.83 -21.37 -6.51
CA VAL A 331 -17.70 -20.48 -7.28
C VAL A 331 -17.96 -21.04 -8.67
N SER A 332 -16.92 -21.55 -9.33
CA SER A 332 -17.02 -22.14 -10.68
C SER A 332 -17.89 -23.38 -10.69
N ILE A 333 -17.68 -24.31 -9.74
CA ILE A 333 -18.47 -25.54 -9.61
C ILE A 333 -19.96 -25.20 -9.48
N VAL A 334 -20.31 -24.27 -8.58
CA VAL A 334 -21.72 -23.90 -8.34
C VAL A 334 -22.35 -23.24 -9.58
N ARG A 335 -21.59 -22.41 -10.29
CA ARG A 335 -22.08 -21.72 -11.49
C ARG A 335 -22.27 -22.66 -12.69
N THR A 336 -21.55 -23.77 -12.77
CA THR A 336 -21.66 -24.77 -13.85
C THR A 336 -22.64 -25.91 -13.57
N ILE A 337 -23.31 -25.93 -12.39
CA ILE A 337 -24.35 -26.93 -12.08
C ILE A 337 -25.48 -26.84 -13.12
N PRO A 338 -25.87 -27.93 -13.80
CA PRO A 338 -27.01 -27.93 -14.72
C PRO A 338 -28.33 -27.64 -13.99
N THR A 339 -29.29 -27.02 -14.69
CA THR A 339 -30.56 -26.59 -14.10
C THR A 339 -31.40 -27.80 -13.65
N PRO A 340 -31.80 -27.87 -12.35
CA PRO A 340 -32.57 -29.00 -11.84
C PRO A 340 -34.03 -28.95 -12.32
N SER A 341 -34.66 -30.13 -12.45
CA SER A 341 -36.04 -30.27 -12.93
C SER A 341 -37.11 -29.75 -11.96
N THR A 342 -36.81 -29.68 -10.65
CA THR A 342 -37.77 -29.20 -9.63
C THR A 342 -37.80 -27.66 -9.57
N ARG A 343 -39.00 -27.07 -9.68
CA ARG A 343 -39.22 -25.60 -9.71
C ARG A 343 -38.53 -24.83 -8.57
N TYR A 344 -38.63 -25.32 -7.33
CA TYR A 344 -37.99 -24.69 -6.16
C TYR A 344 -36.45 -24.75 -6.22
N LYS A 345 -35.88 -25.93 -6.55
CA LYS A 345 -34.42 -26.10 -6.66
C LYS A 345 -33.84 -25.25 -7.78
N ASN A 346 -34.58 -25.08 -8.88
CA ASN A 346 -34.16 -24.25 -10.00
C ASN A 346 -34.09 -22.77 -9.58
N TRP A 347 -35.13 -22.26 -8.91
CA TRP A 347 -35.14 -20.89 -8.41
C TRP A 347 -33.99 -20.64 -7.42
N LEU A 348 -33.80 -21.52 -6.42
CA LEU A 348 -32.74 -21.37 -5.42
C LEU A 348 -31.35 -21.39 -6.06
N LEU A 349 -31.10 -22.32 -6.99
CA LEU A 349 -29.82 -22.40 -7.69
C LEU A 349 -29.55 -21.13 -8.51
N ASN A 350 -30.55 -20.65 -9.26
CA ASN A 350 -30.41 -19.44 -10.07
C ASN A 350 -30.16 -18.21 -9.20
N PHE A 351 -30.79 -18.13 -8.02
CA PHE A 351 -30.51 -17.07 -7.06
C PHE A 351 -29.07 -17.13 -6.52
N ILE A 352 -28.57 -18.31 -6.15
CA ILE A 352 -27.17 -18.48 -5.71
C ILE A 352 -26.20 -18.12 -6.84
N LYS A 353 -26.46 -18.59 -8.07
CA LYS A 353 -25.66 -18.26 -9.25
C LYS A 353 -25.63 -16.76 -9.51
N TRP A 354 -26.77 -16.09 -9.37
CA TRP A 354 -26.86 -14.64 -9.47
C TRP A 354 -26.01 -13.95 -8.41
N LEU A 355 -26.09 -14.36 -7.14
CA LEU A 355 -25.29 -13.79 -6.06
C LEU A 355 -23.78 -13.97 -6.30
N LEU A 356 -23.37 -15.14 -6.78
CA LEU A 356 -21.98 -15.42 -7.13
C LEU A 356 -21.51 -14.61 -8.34
N SER A 357 -22.36 -14.40 -9.35
CA SER A 357 -22.06 -13.52 -10.48
C SER A 357 -21.89 -12.07 -10.02
N VAL A 358 -22.78 -11.56 -9.15
CA VAL A 358 -22.65 -10.22 -8.56
C VAL A 358 -21.34 -10.08 -7.79
N TYR A 359 -20.98 -11.07 -6.97
CA TYR A 359 -19.66 -11.11 -6.32
C TYR A 359 -18.52 -10.98 -7.34
N VAL A 360 -18.52 -11.82 -8.37
CA VAL A 360 -17.45 -11.83 -9.39
C VAL A 360 -17.39 -10.49 -10.13
N GLU A 361 -18.52 -9.93 -10.52
CA GLU A 361 -18.61 -8.65 -11.24
C GLU A 361 -18.12 -7.49 -10.38
N ILE A 362 -18.50 -7.42 -9.09
CA ILE A 362 -18.05 -6.36 -8.19
C ILE A 362 -16.53 -6.42 -7.98
N PHE A 363 -15.99 -7.59 -7.65
CA PHE A 363 -14.58 -7.70 -7.27
C PHE A 363 -13.63 -7.58 -8.47
N ARG A 364 -14.05 -8.02 -9.66
CA ARG A 364 -13.28 -7.78 -10.90
C ARG A 364 -13.49 -6.37 -11.46
N GLY A 365 -14.67 -5.79 -11.25
CA GLY A 365 -15.04 -4.47 -11.78
C GLY A 365 -14.56 -3.28 -10.95
N THR A 366 -14.07 -3.49 -9.73
CA THR A 366 -13.62 -2.41 -8.84
C THR A 366 -12.12 -2.51 -8.54
N PRO A 367 -11.38 -1.38 -8.50
CA PRO A 367 -9.95 -1.40 -8.18
C PRO A 367 -9.66 -1.97 -6.80
N MET A 368 -8.66 -2.86 -6.68
CA MET A 368 -8.29 -3.48 -5.41
C MET A 368 -7.88 -2.46 -4.34
N MET A 369 -7.26 -1.34 -4.73
CA MET A 369 -6.92 -0.24 -3.82
C MET A 369 -8.17 0.35 -3.14
N VAL A 370 -9.24 0.54 -3.91
CA VAL A 370 -10.52 1.08 -3.40
C VAL A 370 -11.21 0.04 -2.51
N GLN A 371 -11.20 -1.23 -2.91
CA GLN A 371 -11.69 -2.34 -2.08
C GLN A 371 -10.94 -2.37 -0.73
N ALA A 372 -9.62 -2.21 -0.75
CA ALA A 372 -8.80 -2.24 0.45
C ALA A 372 -9.16 -1.12 1.42
N ALA A 373 -9.23 0.12 0.93
CA ALA A 373 -9.61 1.27 1.74
C ALA A 373 -11.04 1.14 2.28
N ALA A 374 -12.00 0.76 1.43
CA ALA A 374 -13.40 0.64 1.82
C ALA A 374 -13.63 -0.47 2.86
N ILE A 375 -13.05 -1.65 2.66
CA ILE A 375 -13.23 -2.79 3.56
C ILE A 375 -12.50 -2.52 4.88
N TYR A 376 -11.23 -2.10 4.85
CA TYR A 376 -10.43 -1.94 6.06
C TYR A 376 -10.94 -0.83 6.98
N TYR A 377 -11.20 0.36 6.42
CA TYR A 377 -11.69 1.50 7.19
C TYR A 377 -13.21 1.41 7.43
N GLY A 378 -13.97 0.92 6.45
CA GLY A 378 -15.44 0.80 6.56
C GLY A 378 -15.86 -0.21 7.62
N ILE A 379 -15.25 -1.41 7.67
CA ILE A 379 -15.53 -2.41 8.72
C ILE A 379 -15.27 -1.83 10.11
N ALA A 380 -14.16 -1.11 10.27
CA ALA A 380 -13.81 -0.49 11.55
C ALA A 380 -14.76 0.68 11.91
N GLN A 381 -15.22 1.45 10.93
CA GLN A 381 -16.11 2.58 11.16
C GLN A 381 -17.56 2.16 11.46
N PHE A 382 -18.12 1.22 10.70
CA PHE A 382 -19.53 0.84 10.79
C PHE A 382 -19.78 -0.32 11.77
N TRP A 383 -18.89 -1.30 11.82
CA TRP A 383 -19.03 -2.46 12.70
C TRP A 383 -18.15 -2.39 13.95
N HIS A 384 -17.30 -1.35 14.08
CA HIS A 384 -16.38 -1.18 15.20
C HIS A 384 -15.41 -2.37 15.38
N ILE A 385 -15.19 -3.14 14.31
CA ILE A 385 -14.28 -4.27 14.31
C ILE A 385 -12.91 -3.82 13.82
N ASN A 386 -11.93 -3.83 14.74
CA ASN A 386 -10.56 -3.49 14.42
C ASN A 386 -9.80 -4.70 13.85
N LEU A 387 -9.93 -4.90 12.53
CA LEU A 387 -9.11 -5.87 11.79
C LEU A 387 -7.62 -5.51 11.80
N ASN A 388 -6.78 -6.54 11.93
CA ASN A 388 -5.35 -6.45 11.66
C ASN A 388 -5.14 -6.16 10.15
N ARG A 389 -4.21 -5.26 9.81
CA ARG A 389 -3.97 -4.85 8.41
C ARG A 389 -3.51 -5.99 7.50
N THR A 390 -2.70 -6.91 8.02
CA THR A 390 -2.24 -8.11 7.29
C THR A 390 -3.40 -9.07 7.05
N VAL A 391 -4.27 -9.27 8.04
CA VAL A 391 -5.47 -10.10 7.88
C VAL A 391 -6.44 -9.49 6.86
N ALA A 392 -6.64 -8.17 6.92
CA ALA A 392 -7.45 -7.47 5.94
C ALA A 392 -6.85 -7.60 4.54
N ALA A 393 -5.54 -7.38 4.38
CA ALA A 393 -4.82 -7.55 3.14
C ALA A 393 -4.98 -8.97 2.57
N LEU A 394 -4.79 -10.01 3.39
CA LEU A 394 -5.00 -11.40 2.99
C LEU A 394 -6.44 -11.62 2.50
N PHE A 395 -7.43 -11.15 3.26
CA PHE A 395 -8.83 -11.25 2.89
C PHE A 395 -9.12 -10.58 1.53
N ILE A 396 -8.65 -9.34 1.34
CA ILE A 396 -8.87 -8.55 0.12
C ILE A 396 -8.21 -9.23 -1.09
N VAL A 397 -6.96 -9.65 -0.98
CA VAL A 397 -6.26 -10.33 -2.07
C VAL A 397 -6.95 -11.65 -2.40
N SER A 398 -7.35 -12.45 -1.39
CA SER A 398 -8.01 -13.73 -1.61
C SER A 398 -9.36 -13.60 -2.31
N ILE A 399 -10.20 -12.66 -1.87
CA ILE A 399 -11.55 -12.48 -2.45
C ILE A 399 -11.49 -11.89 -3.85
N ASN A 400 -10.53 -10.99 -4.11
CA ASN A 400 -10.28 -10.42 -5.43
C ASN A 400 -9.77 -11.51 -6.39
N THR A 401 -8.72 -12.24 -5.98
CA THR A 401 -8.15 -13.35 -6.75
C THR A 401 -9.17 -14.45 -7.01
N GLY A 402 -10.03 -14.76 -6.04
CA GLY A 402 -11.09 -15.75 -6.21
C GLY A 402 -12.11 -15.39 -7.29
N ALA A 403 -12.37 -14.10 -7.50
CA ALA A 403 -13.28 -13.64 -8.53
C ALA A 403 -12.66 -13.81 -9.92
N TYR A 404 -11.37 -13.48 -10.08
CA TYR A 404 -10.64 -13.71 -11.32
C TYR A 404 -10.50 -15.21 -11.62
N LEU A 405 -10.09 -16.01 -10.65
CA LEU A 405 -9.94 -17.45 -10.82
C LEU A 405 -11.27 -18.19 -11.03
N ALA A 406 -12.39 -17.66 -10.52
CA ALA A 406 -13.72 -18.21 -10.82
C ALA A 406 -14.02 -18.17 -12.33
N GLU A 407 -13.61 -17.13 -13.04
CA GLU A 407 -13.86 -17.03 -14.48
C GLU A 407 -12.87 -17.89 -15.28
N VAL A 408 -11.61 -17.93 -14.85
CA VAL A 408 -10.59 -18.80 -15.45
C VAL A 408 -11.01 -20.27 -15.36
N ILE A 409 -11.36 -20.74 -14.16
CA ILE A 409 -11.74 -22.14 -13.92
C ILE A 409 -13.06 -22.46 -14.62
N ARG A 410 -14.05 -21.56 -14.60
CA ARG A 410 -15.28 -21.73 -15.38
C ARG A 410 -15.00 -21.87 -16.88
N GLY A 411 -14.09 -21.07 -17.43
CA GLY A 411 -13.62 -21.20 -18.80
C GLY A 411 -12.98 -22.56 -19.07
N GLY A 412 -12.12 -23.03 -18.16
CA GLY A 412 -11.50 -24.37 -18.25
C GLY A 412 -12.51 -25.52 -18.16
N ILE A 413 -13.53 -25.41 -17.30
CA ILE A 413 -14.61 -26.41 -17.22
C ILE A 413 -15.37 -26.44 -18.55
N THR A 414 -15.71 -25.28 -19.10
CA THR A 414 -16.47 -25.16 -20.36
C THR A 414 -15.65 -25.62 -21.57
N SER A 415 -14.32 -25.55 -21.52
CA SER A 415 -13.44 -26.09 -22.58
C SER A 415 -13.35 -27.62 -22.60
N THR A 416 -13.88 -28.31 -21.59
CA THR A 416 -13.87 -29.78 -21.55
C THR A 416 -14.95 -30.30 -22.50
N PRO A 417 -14.66 -31.28 -23.39
CA PRO A 417 -15.63 -31.78 -24.35
C PRO A 417 -16.92 -32.27 -23.70
N GLU A 418 -18.08 -31.89 -24.26
CA GLU A 418 -19.40 -32.22 -23.73
C GLU A 418 -19.61 -33.74 -23.56
N GLY A 419 -19.06 -34.55 -24.46
CA GLY A 419 -19.14 -36.02 -24.37
C GLY A 419 -18.56 -36.60 -23.08
N GLN A 420 -17.65 -35.91 -22.38
CA GLN A 420 -17.19 -36.36 -21.05
C GLN A 420 -18.27 -36.17 -19.97
N PHE A 421 -19.07 -35.11 -20.08
CA PHE A 421 -20.20 -34.87 -19.18
C PHE A 421 -21.32 -35.89 -19.44
N GLU A 422 -21.59 -36.20 -20.71
CA GLU A 422 -22.58 -37.20 -21.14
C GLU A 422 -22.18 -38.60 -20.71
N ALA A 423 -20.92 -39.01 -20.95
CA ALA A 423 -20.42 -40.32 -20.54
C ALA A 423 -20.45 -40.52 -19.01
N ALA A 424 -20.08 -39.50 -18.23
CA ALA A 424 -20.18 -39.55 -16.78
C ALA A 424 -21.64 -39.70 -16.30
N SER A 425 -22.57 -39.01 -16.97
CA SER A 425 -24.00 -39.10 -16.67
C SER A 425 -24.56 -40.47 -17.04
N ALA A 426 -24.13 -41.07 -18.15
CA ALA A 426 -24.50 -42.42 -18.57
C ALA A 426 -24.01 -43.49 -17.57
N LEU A 427 -22.88 -43.25 -16.90
CA LEU A 427 -22.38 -44.09 -15.80
C LEU A 427 -23.08 -43.82 -14.45
N GLY A 428 -24.13 -42.99 -14.42
CA GLY A 428 -24.90 -42.68 -13.22
C GLY A 428 -24.17 -41.78 -12.21
N MET A 429 -23.09 -41.10 -12.62
CA MET A 429 -22.35 -40.21 -11.72
C MET A 429 -23.16 -38.94 -11.44
N THR A 430 -23.20 -38.52 -10.17
CA THR A 430 -23.71 -37.20 -9.79
C THR A 430 -22.82 -36.08 -10.37
N HIS A 431 -23.36 -34.88 -10.54
CA HIS A 431 -22.59 -33.73 -11.03
C HIS A 431 -21.32 -33.49 -10.20
N THR A 432 -21.40 -33.60 -8.87
CA THR A 432 -20.24 -33.48 -7.97
C THR A 432 -19.21 -34.59 -8.21
N GLN A 433 -19.65 -35.83 -8.41
CA GLN A 433 -18.73 -36.95 -8.73
C GLN A 433 -18.05 -36.73 -10.08
N SER A 434 -18.82 -36.36 -11.11
CA SER A 434 -18.29 -36.07 -12.46
C SER A 434 -17.27 -34.93 -12.41
N MET A 435 -17.60 -33.86 -11.68
CA MET A 435 -16.77 -32.68 -11.53
C MET A 435 -15.44 -33.01 -10.82
N TRP A 436 -15.46 -33.66 -9.65
CA TRP A 436 -14.24 -33.95 -8.88
C TRP A 436 -13.34 -35.03 -9.51
N HIS A 437 -13.92 -36.04 -10.17
CA HIS A 437 -13.15 -37.19 -10.65
C HIS A 437 -12.72 -37.09 -12.11
N ILE A 438 -13.48 -36.37 -12.95
CA ILE A 438 -13.26 -36.33 -14.41
C ILE A 438 -12.91 -34.92 -14.85
N ILE A 439 -13.81 -33.97 -14.65
CA ILE A 439 -13.74 -32.66 -15.31
C ILE A 439 -12.71 -31.73 -14.64
N LEU A 440 -12.80 -31.48 -13.32
CA LEU A 440 -11.90 -30.56 -12.62
C LEU A 440 -10.43 -30.93 -12.74
N PRO A 441 -10.01 -32.20 -12.60
CA PRO A 441 -8.60 -32.55 -12.75
C PRO A 441 -8.03 -32.18 -14.13
N GLN A 442 -8.87 -32.16 -15.18
CA GLN A 442 -8.48 -31.73 -16.53
C GLN A 442 -8.55 -30.20 -16.65
N ALA A 443 -9.67 -29.59 -16.24
CA ALA A 443 -9.87 -28.15 -16.27
C ALA A 443 -8.79 -27.38 -15.49
N ILE A 444 -8.43 -27.83 -14.29
CA ILE A 444 -7.39 -27.21 -13.46
C ILE A 444 -6.01 -27.32 -14.14
N LYS A 445 -5.69 -28.46 -14.76
CA LYS A 445 -4.43 -28.60 -15.52
C LYS A 445 -4.37 -27.62 -16.69
N ASN A 446 -5.47 -27.49 -17.42
CA ASN A 446 -5.55 -26.55 -18.55
C ASN A 446 -5.51 -25.08 -18.10
N CYS A 447 -5.99 -24.79 -16.89
CA CYS A 447 -5.95 -23.46 -16.28
C CYS A 447 -4.65 -23.14 -15.55
N LEU A 448 -3.74 -24.11 -15.38
CA LEU A 448 -2.50 -23.92 -14.61
C LEU A 448 -1.67 -22.72 -15.08
N PRO A 449 -1.49 -22.47 -16.41
CA PRO A 449 -0.78 -21.28 -16.88
C PRO A 449 -1.45 -19.98 -16.45
N SER A 450 -2.79 -19.94 -16.44
CA SER A 450 -3.56 -18.76 -16.03
C SER A 450 -3.48 -18.53 -14.52
N ILE A 451 -3.48 -19.60 -13.70
CA ILE A 451 -3.29 -19.52 -12.25
C ILE A 451 -1.89 -18.99 -11.92
N THR A 452 -0.87 -19.43 -12.65
CA THR A 452 0.50 -18.90 -12.53
C THR A 452 0.55 -17.41 -12.83
N ASN A 453 -0.10 -16.97 -13.92
CA ASN A 453 -0.16 -15.56 -14.27
C ASN A 453 -0.83 -14.73 -13.17
N GLU A 454 -1.93 -15.24 -12.60
CA GLU A 454 -2.62 -14.57 -11.48
C GLU A 454 -1.73 -14.44 -10.24
N PHE A 455 -0.91 -15.46 -9.93
CA PHE A 455 0.06 -15.36 -8.84
C PHE A 455 1.12 -14.27 -9.09
N ILE A 456 1.63 -14.16 -10.32
CA ILE A 456 2.58 -13.12 -10.72
C ILE A 456 1.95 -11.72 -10.64
N VAL A 457 0.69 -11.59 -11.04
CA VAL A 457 -0.09 -10.36 -10.89
C VAL A 457 -0.21 -9.99 -9.42
N ASN A 458 -0.60 -10.95 -8.57
CA ASN A 458 -0.73 -10.74 -7.12
C ASN A 458 0.57 -10.24 -6.48
N ILE A 459 1.74 -10.73 -6.88
CA ILE A 459 3.05 -10.25 -6.39
C ILE A 459 3.21 -8.73 -6.64
N LYS A 460 2.76 -8.23 -7.79
CA LYS A 460 2.86 -6.80 -8.14
C LYS A 460 1.75 -5.99 -7.49
N ASP A 461 0.54 -6.54 -7.48
CA ASP A 461 -0.66 -5.85 -7.01
C ASP A 461 -0.68 -5.70 -5.49
N THR A 462 0.14 -6.44 -4.71
CA THR A 462 0.29 -6.16 -3.27
C THR A 462 0.68 -4.70 -2.99
N SER A 463 1.39 -4.04 -3.92
CA SER A 463 1.82 -2.64 -3.80
C SER A 463 0.67 -1.65 -3.56
N VAL A 464 -0.54 -1.96 -4.04
CA VAL A 464 -1.71 -1.10 -3.85
C VAL A 464 -2.24 -1.13 -2.40
N LEU A 465 -1.85 -2.14 -1.61
CA LEU A 465 -2.25 -2.29 -0.21
C LEU A 465 -1.51 -1.33 0.73
N SER A 466 -0.56 -0.56 0.20
CA SER A 466 0.09 0.56 0.91
C SER A 466 -0.92 1.59 1.45
N ILE A 467 -2.08 1.73 0.80
CA ILE A 467 -3.18 2.60 1.25
C ILE A 467 -3.73 2.23 2.63
N ILE A 468 -3.66 0.95 3.01
CA ILE A 468 -4.04 0.44 4.34
C ILE A 468 -2.82 0.12 5.21
N SER A 469 -1.69 0.77 4.93
CA SER A 469 -0.46 0.71 5.73
C SER A 469 0.22 -0.66 5.78
N VAL A 470 0.09 -1.47 4.73
CA VAL A 470 0.76 -2.77 4.63
C VAL A 470 2.21 -2.55 4.17
N SER A 471 3.16 -3.03 4.97
CA SER A 471 4.61 -2.87 4.73
C SER A 471 5.17 -3.90 3.77
N GLU A 472 4.70 -3.89 2.53
CA GLU A 472 5.23 -4.72 1.44
C GLU A 472 6.42 -4.04 0.72
N LEU A 473 6.98 -4.72 -0.28
CA LEU A 473 8.22 -4.31 -0.95
C LEU A 473 8.18 -2.88 -1.53
N PHE A 474 7.11 -2.46 -2.21
CA PHE A 474 7.02 -1.12 -2.78
C PHE A 474 6.96 -0.03 -1.70
N PHE A 475 6.18 -0.22 -0.64
CA PHE A 475 6.08 0.73 0.47
C PHE A 475 7.42 0.86 1.21
N VAL A 476 8.15 -0.25 1.39
CA VAL A 476 9.53 -0.24 1.88
C VAL A 476 10.46 0.52 0.94
N GLY A 477 10.37 0.27 -0.37
CA GLY A 477 11.16 0.95 -1.39
C GLY A 477 10.97 2.47 -1.39
N SER A 478 9.72 2.93 -1.37
CA SER A 478 9.36 4.36 -1.29
C SER A 478 9.92 5.01 -0.01
N THR A 479 9.89 4.28 1.10
CA THR A 479 10.46 4.72 2.38
C THR A 479 11.98 4.90 2.33
N ILE A 480 12.68 3.95 1.69
CA ILE A 480 14.14 4.02 1.53
C ILE A 480 14.50 5.18 0.60
N ALA A 481 13.83 5.29 -0.56
CA ALA A 481 14.05 6.34 -1.55
C ALA A 481 13.91 7.74 -0.94
N SER A 482 12.91 7.91 -0.08
CA SER A 482 12.62 9.18 0.58
C SER A 482 13.65 9.56 1.66
N GLN A 483 14.24 8.56 2.34
CA GLN A 483 15.27 8.80 3.35
C GLN A 483 16.66 9.05 2.75
N THR A 484 17.00 8.32 1.68
CA THR A 484 18.30 8.43 1.01
C THR A 484 18.34 9.58 0.01
N PHE A 485 17.16 10.12 -0.37
CA PHE A 485 16.99 11.04 -1.51
C PHE A 485 17.49 10.44 -2.83
N GLN A 486 17.55 9.10 -2.93
CA GLN A 486 17.98 8.38 -4.11
C GLN A 486 16.81 7.62 -4.74
N PHE A 487 15.91 8.38 -5.38
CA PHE A 487 14.70 7.83 -6.00
C PHE A 487 15.00 6.86 -7.14
N PHE A 488 15.73 7.30 -8.16
CA PHE A 488 16.04 6.46 -9.32
C PHE A 488 16.80 5.19 -8.93
N PRO A 489 17.92 5.25 -8.17
CA PRO A 489 18.65 4.05 -7.78
C PRO A 489 17.79 3.09 -6.93
N THR A 490 17.04 3.61 -5.96
CA THR A 490 16.19 2.77 -5.10
C THR A 490 15.08 2.09 -5.89
N TYR A 491 14.35 2.82 -6.74
CA TYR A 491 13.28 2.19 -7.53
C TYR A 491 13.81 1.25 -8.59
N LEU A 492 14.98 1.50 -9.18
CA LEU A 492 15.63 0.55 -10.08
C LEU A 492 15.94 -0.77 -9.34
N MET A 493 16.50 -0.69 -8.13
CA MET A 493 16.74 -1.86 -7.29
C MET A 493 15.45 -2.62 -6.97
N ILE A 494 14.38 -1.91 -6.56
CA ILE A 494 13.09 -2.52 -6.27
C ILE A 494 12.49 -3.19 -7.52
N SER A 495 12.59 -2.56 -8.69
CA SER A 495 12.16 -3.15 -9.97
C SER A 495 12.93 -4.43 -10.31
N VAL A 496 14.25 -4.45 -10.09
CA VAL A 496 15.07 -5.65 -10.28
C VAL A 496 14.63 -6.75 -9.31
N ILE A 497 14.32 -6.42 -8.05
CA ILE A 497 13.83 -7.40 -7.08
C ILE A 497 12.48 -7.98 -7.54
N TYR A 498 11.52 -7.14 -7.96
CA TYR A 498 10.26 -7.64 -8.53
C TYR A 498 10.49 -8.52 -9.76
N LEU A 499 11.41 -8.14 -10.65
CA LEU A 499 11.74 -8.93 -11.83
C LEU A 499 12.33 -10.29 -11.46
N VAL A 500 13.27 -10.33 -10.51
CA VAL A 500 13.85 -11.59 -10.01
C VAL A 500 12.76 -12.45 -9.37
N LEU A 501 11.91 -11.89 -8.50
CA LEU A 501 10.83 -12.63 -7.86
C LEU A 501 9.86 -13.22 -8.89
N THR A 502 9.39 -12.41 -9.83
CA THR A 502 8.43 -12.85 -10.85
C THR A 502 9.06 -13.84 -11.82
N PHE A 503 10.30 -13.62 -12.25
CA PHE A 503 11.04 -14.56 -13.10
C PHE A 503 11.27 -15.90 -12.40
N THR A 504 11.73 -15.90 -11.14
CA THR A 504 11.91 -17.13 -10.36
C THR A 504 10.60 -17.91 -10.21
N VAL A 505 9.49 -17.22 -9.93
CA VAL A 505 8.18 -17.85 -9.86
C VAL A 505 7.79 -18.44 -11.21
N THR A 506 7.93 -17.69 -12.31
CA THR A 506 7.64 -18.17 -13.66
C THR A 506 8.42 -19.44 -13.98
N GLU A 507 9.72 -19.48 -13.71
CA GLU A 507 10.55 -20.65 -13.98
C GLU A 507 10.17 -21.87 -13.13
N ILE A 508 9.88 -21.66 -11.84
CA ILE A 508 9.38 -22.72 -10.96
C ILE A 508 8.07 -23.31 -11.51
N PHE A 509 7.13 -22.46 -11.93
CA PHE A 509 5.85 -22.92 -12.46
C PHE A 509 5.98 -23.55 -13.85
N ASN A 510 6.85 -23.05 -14.73
CA ASN A 510 7.16 -23.67 -16.02
C ASN A 510 7.72 -25.08 -15.84
N PHE A 511 8.60 -25.27 -14.85
CA PHE A 511 9.11 -26.60 -14.50
C PHE A 511 8.00 -27.53 -13.99
N ILE A 512 7.12 -27.02 -13.11
CA ILE A 512 5.97 -27.77 -12.60
C ILE A 512 5.00 -28.15 -13.73
N GLU A 513 4.73 -27.22 -14.65
CA GLU A 513 3.84 -27.40 -15.79
C GLU A 513 4.36 -28.50 -16.73
N LYS A 514 5.64 -28.44 -17.13
CA LYS A 514 6.27 -29.48 -17.95
C LYS A 514 6.16 -30.87 -17.31
N LYS A 515 6.33 -30.96 -15.99
CA LYS A 515 6.25 -32.23 -15.25
C LYS A 515 4.83 -32.76 -15.09
N LEU A 516 3.83 -31.87 -15.02
CA LEU A 516 2.41 -32.23 -14.85
C LEU A 516 1.71 -32.58 -16.16
N ILE A 517 2.03 -31.87 -17.24
CA ILE A 517 1.42 -32.04 -18.56
C ILE A 517 2.19 -33.10 -19.37
N GLY A 518 3.48 -33.31 -19.10
CA GLY A 518 4.37 -34.22 -19.85
C GLY A 518 5.06 -33.50 -21.02
N ASP A 519 6.04 -34.15 -21.64
CA ASP A 519 6.67 -33.61 -22.86
C ASP A 519 5.61 -33.39 -23.93
N LYS A 520 5.62 -32.22 -24.57
CA LYS A 520 4.74 -31.84 -25.69
C LYS A 520 5.00 -32.66 -26.97
N ASN A 521 5.30 -33.95 -26.85
CA ASN A 521 5.32 -34.87 -27.98
C ASN A 521 3.92 -35.47 -28.18
N TYR A 522 2.97 -34.59 -28.48
CA TYR A 522 1.86 -34.92 -29.35
C TYR A 522 1.56 -33.67 -30.18
N ASN A 523 2.07 -33.69 -31.42
CA ASN A 523 1.91 -32.62 -32.41
C ASN A 523 0.44 -32.25 -32.59
N LEU A 524 0.13 -30.97 -32.36
CA LEU A 524 -0.71 -30.21 -33.28
C LEU A 524 -0.01 -28.87 -33.50
N ASN A 525 0.92 -28.86 -34.47
CA ASN A 525 1.12 -27.67 -35.29
C ASN A 525 -0.23 -27.33 -35.92
N THR A 526 -1.08 -26.62 -35.20
CA THR A 526 -2.12 -25.81 -35.80
C THR A 526 -1.59 -24.40 -35.77
N ASN A 527 -0.97 -24.04 -36.89
CA ASN A 527 -0.74 -22.66 -37.27
C ASN A 527 -2.01 -21.84 -37.01
N GLN A 528 -1.82 -20.57 -36.72
CA GLN A 528 -2.85 -19.53 -36.64
C GLN A 528 -3.55 -19.28 -37.99
N ILE A 529 -4.03 -20.31 -38.68
CA ILE A 529 -4.94 -20.17 -39.81
C ILE A 529 -6.06 -21.17 -39.59
N GLN A 530 -7.26 -20.63 -39.36
CA GLN A 530 -8.52 -21.37 -39.38
C GLN A 530 -8.54 -22.31 -40.58
N VAL A 531 -8.69 -23.61 -40.33
CA VAL A 531 -9.11 -24.55 -41.37
C VAL A 531 -10.64 -24.60 -41.30
N SER A 532 -11.29 -23.89 -42.21
CA SER A 532 -12.71 -24.05 -42.50
C SER A 532 -13.00 -25.52 -42.77
N THR A 533 -14.00 -26.08 -42.10
CA THR A 533 -14.44 -27.46 -42.33
C THR A 533 -15.20 -27.57 -43.65
N ALA A 534 -15.12 -28.73 -44.31
CA ALA A 534 -15.78 -29.04 -45.59
C ALA A 534 -17.33 -28.94 -45.59
N LYS A 535 -17.96 -28.49 -44.50
CA LYS A 535 -19.38 -28.10 -44.47
C LYS A 535 -19.65 -26.73 -45.07
N ASP A 536 -18.64 -25.87 -45.20
CA ASP A 536 -18.80 -24.50 -45.68
C ASP A 536 -18.62 -24.36 -47.21
N ALA A 537 -18.33 -25.46 -47.92
CA ALA A 537 -18.11 -25.48 -49.38
C ALA A 537 -19.29 -26.05 -50.19
N GLY A 538 -20.41 -26.39 -49.54
CA GLY A 538 -21.55 -27.08 -50.17
C GLY A 538 -22.79 -26.23 -50.45
N ALA A 539 -22.76 -24.93 -50.16
CA ALA A 539 -23.90 -24.03 -50.37
C ALA A 539 -23.53 -22.92 -51.35
N ASN A 540 -23.39 -23.28 -52.61
CA ASN A 540 -23.59 -22.42 -53.80
C ASN A 540 -23.41 -23.29 -55.04
N ASN A 541 -24.49 -23.95 -55.44
CA ASN A 541 -24.81 -24.27 -56.84
C ASN A 541 -26.24 -23.81 -57.08
#